data_AF-A0A2N3B6F1-F1
#
_entry.id   AF-A0A2N3B6F1-F1
#
_cell.length_a   1.000
_cell.length_b   1.000
_cell.length_c   1.000
_cell.angle_alpha   90.00
_cell.angle_beta   90.00
_cell.angle_gamma   90.00
#
_symmetry.space_group_name_H-M   'P 1'
#
loop_
_entity.id
_entity.type
_entity.pdbx_description
1 polymer ?
#
loop_
_entity_poly.entity_id
_entity_poly.type
_entity_poly.pdbx_seq_one_letter_code
_entity_poly.pdbx_strand_id
1 'polypeptide(L)'
;MNEQRIRMDQKIQTMATRLSKSLDVNMRKSFLPDERKALRRFSSTEVAQILGVSQDFLRKMFFEDKLDLGEIETDARGRRFYTAEQIDIARHEIARSSTKFQH
;
A
#
# COMPACT_ATOMS: atom_id res chain seq x y z
N MET A 1 -17.47 -33.77 -50.69
CA MET A 1 -17.56 -33.98 -49.23
C MET A 1 -16.34 -33.47 -48.44
N ASN A 2 -15.12 -33.51 -48.99
CA ASN A 2 -13.89 -33.04 -48.33
C ASN A 2 -13.84 -31.51 -48.11
N GLU A 3 -14.38 -30.74 -49.04
CA GLU A 3 -14.34 -29.28 -49.05
C GLU A 3 -15.19 -28.63 -47.93
N GLN A 4 -16.30 -29.27 -47.54
CA GLN A 4 -17.10 -28.84 -46.38
C GLN A 4 -16.38 -29.04 -45.05
N ARG A 5 -15.57 -30.10 -44.91
CA ARG A 5 -14.76 -30.36 -43.72
C ARG A 5 -13.64 -29.33 -43.59
N ILE A 6 -12.90 -29.06 -44.67
CA ILE A 6 -11.85 -28.04 -44.70
C ILE A 6 -12.39 -26.66 -44.31
N ARG A 7 -13.59 -26.27 -44.80
CA ARG A 7 -14.23 -25.01 -44.42
C ARG A 7 -14.70 -24.97 -42.96
N MET A 8 -15.07 -26.12 -42.39
CA MET A 8 -15.45 -26.23 -40.98
C MET A 8 -14.22 -26.09 -40.07
N ASP A 9 -13.13 -26.77 -40.40
CA ASP A 9 -11.87 -26.70 -39.66
C ASP A 9 -11.29 -25.28 -39.65
N GLN A 10 -11.36 -24.57 -40.79
CA GLN A 10 -10.94 -23.16 -40.89
C GLN A 10 -11.79 -22.23 -40.01
N LYS A 11 -13.10 -22.49 -39.90
CA LYS A 11 -13.99 -21.72 -39.02
C LYS A 11 -13.68 -21.97 -37.55
N ILE A 12 -13.45 -23.22 -37.17
CA ILE A 12 -13.07 -23.59 -35.80
C ILE A 12 -11.73 -22.93 -35.42
N GLN A 13 -10.74 -22.98 -36.31
CA GLN A 13 -9.43 -22.33 -36.08
C GLN A 13 -9.55 -20.82 -35.90
N THR A 14 -10.40 -20.18 -36.70
CA THR A 14 -10.68 -18.74 -36.60
C THR A 14 -11.35 -18.40 -35.27
N MET A 15 -12.32 -19.20 -34.83
CA MET A 15 -13.02 -19.01 -33.55
C MET A 15 -12.08 -19.23 -32.37
N ALA A 16 -11.26 -20.28 -32.39
CA ALA A 16 -10.25 -20.55 -31.38
C ALA A 16 -9.25 -19.38 -31.27
N THR A 17 -8.78 -18.85 -32.39
CA THR A 17 -7.86 -17.71 -32.42
C THR A 17 -8.49 -16.45 -31.82
N ARG A 18 -9.75 -16.17 -32.15
CA ARG A 18 -10.50 -15.03 -31.59
C ARG A 18 -10.71 -15.21 -30.08
N LEU A 19 -11.09 -16.41 -29.65
CA LEU A 19 -11.32 -16.71 -28.24
C LEU A 19 -10.02 -16.57 -27.42
N SER A 20 -8.91 -17.14 -27.90
CA SER A 20 -7.60 -17.02 -27.24
C SER A 20 -7.15 -15.56 -27.15
N LYS A 21 -7.36 -14.76 -28.20
CA LYS A 21 -7.04 -13.32 -28.19
C LYS A 21 -7.89 -12.56 -27.18
N SER A 22 -9.19 -12.85 -27.11
CA SER A 22 -10.08 -12.23 -26.12
C SER A 22 -9.72 -12.61 -24.69
N LEU A 23 -9.30 -13.86 -24.46
CA LEU A 23 -8.84 -14.32 -23.16
C LEU A 23 -7.54 -13.65 -22.74
N ASP A 24 -6.56 -13.50 -23.64
CA ASP A 24 -5.29 -12.79 -23.36
C ASP A 24 -5.55 -11.31 -23.01
N VAL A 25 -6.42 -10.64 -23.78
CA VAL A 25 -6.82 -9.25 -23.47
C VAL A 25 -7.53 -9.16 -22.13
N ASN A 26 -8.41 -10.12 -21.81
CA ASN A 26 -9.10 -10.16 -20.52
C ASN A 26 -8.12 -10.42 -19.37
N MET A 27 -7.20 -11.37 -19.51
CA MET A 27 -6.15 -11.63 -18.54
C MET A 27 -5.32 -10.38 -18.26
N ARG A 28 -4.82 -9.69 -19.29
CA ARG A 28 -4.02 -8.48 -19.11
C ARG A 28 -4.78 -7.34 -18.43
N LYS A 29 -6.11 -7.27 -18.62
CA LYS A 29 -6.97 -6.28 -17.95
C LYS A 29 -7.32 -6.68 -16.51
N SER A 30 -7.56 -7.95 -16.27
CA SER A 30 -7.98 -8.47 -14.96
C SER A 30 -6.81 -8.65 -14.00
N PHE A 31 -5.60 -8.89 -14.53
CA PHE A 31 -4.34 -8.99 -13.79
C PHE A 31 -3.51 -7.72 -13.97
N LEU A 32 -4.10 -6.54 -13.72
CA LEU A 32 -3.32 -5.33 -13.48
C LEU A 32 -2.25 -5.64 -12.42
N PRO A 33 -0.98 -5.25 -12.62
CA PRO A 33 0.12 -5.63 -11.75
C PRO A 33 -0.12 -5.05 -10.36
N ASP A 34 -0.67 -5.87 -9.46
CA ASP A 34 -0.93 -5.62 -8.04
C ASP A 34 -1.14 -4.13 -7.71
N GLU A 35 -2.09 -3.47 -8.39
CA GLU A 35 -2.47 -2.08 -8.12
C GLU A 35 -3.25 -2.02 -6.80
N ARG A 36 -2.64 -2.51 -5.73
CA ARG A 36 -3.15 -2.28 -4.38
C ARG A 36 -2.93 -0.82 -4.08
N LYS A 37 -4.03 -0.15 -3.75
CA LYS A 37 -3.98 1.21 -3.22
C LYS A 37 -3.13 1.19 -1.95
N ALA A 38 -1.92 1.74 -2.04
CA ALA A 38 -1.08 1.95 -0.88
C ALA A 38 -1.58 3.18 -0.12
N LEU A 39 -1.51 3.12 1.22
CA LEU A 39 -1.70 4.32 2.02
C LEU A 39 -0.55 5.28 1.73
N ARG A 40 -0.89 6.56 1.50
CA ARG A 40 0.13 7.60 1.47
C ARG A 40 0.80 7.70 2.84
N ARG A 41 1.98 8.30 2.86
CA ARG A 41 2.61 8.68 4.13
C ARG A 41 1.86 9.83 4.80
N PHE A 42 1.91 9.83 6.12
CA PHE A 42 1.26 10.81 6.99
C PHE A 42 2.28 11.83 7.47
N SER A 43 1.93 13.10 7.49
CA SER A 43 2.78 14.15 8.07
C SER A 43 2.79 14.09 9.60
N SER A 44 3.80 14.66 10.25
CA SER A 44 3.84 14.79 11.72
C SER A 44 2.58 15.40 12.34
N THR A 45 1.92 16.33 11.64
CA THR A 45 0.69 16.95 12.10
C THR A 45 -0.47 15.96 12.10
N GLU A 46 -0.59 15.15 11.06
CA GLU A 46 -1.63 14.13 10.95
C GLU A 46 -1.42 13.00 11.96
N VAL A 47 -0.17 12.57 12.14
CA VAL A 47 0.18 11.54 13.14
C VAL A 47 -0.16 12.02 14.55
N ALA A 48 0.17 13.26 14.89
CA ALA A 48 -0.17 13.84 16.19
C ALA A 48 -1.70 13.82 16.43
N GLN A 49 -2.50 14.18 15.43
CA GLN A 49 -3.96 14.12 15.51
C GLN A 49 -4.48 12.70 15.67
N ILE A 50 -3.97 11.73 14.89
CA ILE A 50 -4.36 10.32 14.96
C ILE A 50 -4.05 9.72 16.35
N LEU A 51 -2.91 10.08 16.92
CA LEU A 51 -2.45 9.59 18.21
C LEU A 51 -3.06 10.36 19.40
N GLY A 52 -3.76 11.47 19.16
CA GLY A 52 -4.32 12.32 20.22
C GLY A 52 -3.26 13.00 21.08
N VAL A 53 -2.07 13.28 20.52
CA VAL A 53 -0.95 13.93 21.22
C VAL A 53 -0.58 15.24 20.53
N SER A 54 0.19 16.09 21.22
CA SER A 54 0.73 17.29 20.57
C SER A 54 1.86 16.96 19.60
N GLN A 55 2.01 17.75 18.55
CA GLN A 55 3.10 17.60 17.58
C GLN A 55 4.48 17.78 18.24
N ASP A 56 4.58 18.63 19.26
CA ASP A 56 5.79 18.82 20.04
C ASP A 56 6.16 17.61 20.88
N PHE A 57 5.17 16.95 21.50
CA PHE A 57 5.39 15.73 22.25
C PHE A 57 5.89 14.60 21.34
N LEU A 58 5.27 14.44 20.17
CA LEU A 58 5.71 13.48 19.16
C LEU A 58 7.17 13.75 18.77
N ARG A 59 7.50 15.01 18.45
CA ARG A 59 8.88 15.43 18.11
C ARG A 59 9.87 15.13 19.23
N LYS A 60 9.52 15.43 20.48
CA LYS A 60 10.34 15.14 21.65
C LYS A 60 10.61 13.63 21.80
N MET A 61 9.58 12.80 21.65
CA MET A 61 9.70 11.34 21.77
C MET A 61 10.66 10.76 20.71
N PHE A 62 10.63 11.31 19.49
CA PHE A 62 11.59 10.96 18.44
C PHE A 62 13.02 11.38 18.78
N PHE A 63 13.23 12.60 19.29
CA PHE A 63 14.57 13.07 19.65
C PHE A 63 15.18 12.30 20.83
N GLU A 64 14.34 11.79 21.73
CA GLU A 64 14.76 10.97 22.86
C GLU A 64 14.97 9.49 22.50
N ASP A 65 14.85 9.13 21.21
CA ASP A 65 14.98 7.76 20.67
C ASP A 65 14.08 6.74 21.39
N LYS A 66 12.92 7.22 21.89
CA LYS A 66 11.93 6.41 22.60
C LYS A 66 10.93 5.72 21.67
N LEU A 67 11.07 5.96 20.37
CA LEU A 67 10.23 5.38 19.33
C LEU A 67 11.12 4.59 18.38
N ASP A 68 11.05 3.26 18.46
CA ASP A 68 11.74 2.38 17.52
C ASP A 68 10.96 2.29 16.21
N LEU A 69 11.11 3.33 15.38
CA LEU A 69 10.34 3.52 14.14
C LEU A 69 11.15 3.30 12.86
N GLY A 70 12.40 2.86 13.01
CA GLY A 70 13.33 2.71 11.89
C GLY A 70 13.56 4.02 11.13
N GLU A 71 13.86 3.91 9.83
CA GLU A 71 14.07 5.09 9.00
C GLU A 71 12.77 5.82 8.70
N ILE A 72 12.79 7.14 8.93
CA ILE A 72 11.67 8.04 8.66
C ILE A 72 11.99 8.84 7.42
N GLU A 73 11.04 8.87 6.49
CA GLU A 73 11.18 9.69 5.30
C GLU A 73 11.13 11.17 5.66
N THR A 74 12.10 11.94 5.19
CA THR A 74 12.14 13.40 5.33
C THR A 74 12.25 14.08 3.99
N ASP A 75 11.51 15.17 3.80
CA ASP A 75 11.70 16.03 2.63
C ASP A 75 12.95 16.92 2.76
N ALA A 76 13.28 17.65 1.68
CA ALA A 76 14.40 18.59 1.64
C ALA A 76 14.33 19.73 2.68
N ARG A 77 13.18 19.91 3.35
CA ARG A 77 12.95 20.92 4.40
C ARG A 77 12.94 20.30 5.80
N GLY A 78 13.22 19.01 5.92
CA GLY A 78 13.26 18.27 7.18
C GLY A 78 11.88 17.87 7.74
N ARG A 79 10.81 17.95 6.95
CA ARG A 79 9.48 17.48 7.37
C ARG A 79 9.42 15.96 7.29
N ARG A 80 8.98 15.34 8.39
CA ARG A 80 8.90 13.88 8.54
C ARG A 80 7.57 13.33 8.06
N PHE A 81 7.65 12.15 7.44
CA PHE A 81 6.54 11.40 6.89
C PHE A 81 6.54 9.96 7.38
N TYR A 82 5.37 9.48 7.80
CA TYR A 82 5.23 8.20 8.50
C TYR A 82 4.36 7.22 7.73
N THR A 83 4.70 5.94 7.81
CA THR A 83 3.85 4.84 7.35
C THR A 83 2.77 4.52 8.39
N ALA A 84 1.73 3.77 7.98
CA ALA A 84 0.71 3.30 8.91
C ALA A 84 1.30 2.40 10.01
N GLU A 85 2.30 1.58 9.67
CA GLU A 85 3.03 0.72 10.61
C GLU A 85 3.80 1.55 11.65
N GLN A 86 4.47 2.62 11.23
CA GLN A 86 5.14 3.52 12.15
C GLN A 86 4.17 4.21 13.12
N ILE A 87 2.98 4.57 12.65
CA ILE A 87 1.93 5.13 13.52
C ILE A 87 1.47 4.09 14.54
N ASP A 88 1.36 2.82 14.12
CA ASP A 88 0.95 1.72 14.99
C ASP A 88 1.95 1.46 16.13
N ILE A 89 3.23 1.40 15.80
CA ILE A 89 4.30 1.27 16.79
C ILE A 89 4.29 2.48 17.74
N ALA A 90 4.20 3.70 17.20
CA ALA A 90 4.17 4.92 18.01
C ALA A 90 3.04 4.92 19.02
N ARG A 91 1.84 4.45 18.62
CA ARG A 91 0.69 4.33 19.50
C ARG A 91 0.97 3.37 20.66
N HIS A 92 1.55 2.21 20.38
CA HIS A 92 1.88 1.22 21.41
C HIS A 92 2.93 1.76 22.39
N GLU A 93 3.99 2.40 21.90
CA GLU A 93 5.02 2.99 22.75
C GLU A 93 4.48 4.10 23.65
N ILE A 94 3.67 5.00 23.08
CA ILE A 94 3.05 6.08 23.86
C ILE A 94 2.15 5.49 24.94
N ALA A 95 1.33 4.49 24.63
CA ALA A 95 0.49 3.81 25.62
C ALA A 95 1.30 3.12 26.73
N ARG A 96 2.42 2.48 26.39
CA ARG A 96 3.35 1.91 27.39
C ARG A 96 3.95 2.99 28.29
N SER A 97 4.33 4.13 27.71
CA SER A 97 4.91 5.23 28.46
C SER A 97 3.89 5.88 29.39
N SER A 98 2.65 6.12 28.94
CA SER A 98 1.60 6.78 29.72
C SER A 98 1.15 5.93 30.91
N THR A 99 1.13 4.60 30.76
CA THR A 99 0.80 3.68 31.86
C THR A 99 1.83 3.75 33.00
N LYS A 100 3.11 4.02 32.69
CA LYS A 100 4.16 4.17 33.71
C LYS A 100 4.07 5.49 34.51
N PHE A 101 3.25 6.45 34.08
CA PHE A 101 3.05 7.72 34.79
C PHE A 101 1.82 7.73 35.71
N GLN A 102 1.05 6.63 35.78
CA GLN A 102 -0.14 6.52 36.64
C GLN A 102 0.09 5.74 37.95
N HIS A 103 1.33 5.46 38.35
CA HIS A 103 1.68 4.87 39.65
C HIS A 103 2.71 5.72 40.37
#